data_AF-A0A7X4I292-F1
#
_entry.id   AF-A0A7X4I292-F1
#
_cell.length_a   1.000
_cell.length_b   1.000
_cell.length_c   1.000
_cell.angle_alpha   90.00
_cell.angle_beta   90.00
_cell.angle_gamma   90.00
#
_symmetry.space_group_name_H-M   'P 1'
#
loop_
_entity.id
_entity.type
_entity.pdbx_description
1 polymer ?
#
loop_
_entity_poly.entity_id
_entity_poly.type
_entity_poly.pdbx_seq_one_letter_code
_entity_poly.pdbx_strand_id
1 'polypeptide(L)'
;MPTGKPWDDYLESVRRYLATGKLDRDEIDYKIEIGRKLEAARRALLAGDDGWFDLLKPALSGKGHPMDWRDADHLKKWLNNDREAGREALGAIWSDEDLKPGDIRAFSKRFPSNAGPGTARIRLRTISVLLIGCPATSGCTWTRRAASASSPTSPGGTTRSAPSRAM
;
A
#
# COMPACT_ATOMS: atom_id res chain seq x y z
N MET A 1 -19.62 -2.32 -18.27
CA MET A 1 -19.71 -2.33 -16.80
C MET A 1 -20.79 -3.34 -16.42
N PRO A 2 -20.62 -4.19 -15.40
CA PRO A 2 -21.72 -4.97 -14.89
C PRO A 2 -22.82 -4.02 -14.42
N THR A 3 -24.04 -4.17 -14.94
CA THR A 3 -25.20 -3.30 -14.62
C THR A 3 -26.30 -4.17 -14.01
N GLY A 4 -26.80 -3.80 -12.83
CA GLY A 4 -27.89 -4.49 -12.14
C GLY A 4 -27.90 -4.22 -10.62
N LYS A 5 -29.02 -4.54 -9.96
CA LYS A 5 -29.27 -4.32 -8.53
C LYS A 5 -28.09 -4.65 -7.58
N PRO A 6 -27.34 -5.76 -7.77
CA PRO A 6 -26.20 -6.08 -6.90
C PRO A 6 -25.05 -5.07 -6.95
N TRP A 7 -24.83 -4.44 -8.10
CA TRP A 7 -23.77 -3.43 -8.24
C TRP A 7 -24.18 -2.09 -7.60
N ASP A 8 -25.46 -1.71 -7.72
CA ASP A 8 -25.98 -0.50 -7.08
C ASP A 8 -25.98 -0.63 -5.55
N ASP A 9 -26.41 -1.79 -5.01
CA ASP A 9 -26.37 -2.11 -3.58
C ASP A 9 -24.93 -2.05 -3.02
N TYR A 10 -23.95 -2.53 -3.81
CA TYR A 10 -22.53 -2.42 -3.48
C TYR A 10 -22.06 -0.96 -3.46
N LEU A 11 -22.37 -0.18 -4.51
CA LEU A 11 -21.99 1.23 -4.58
C LEU A 11 -22.60 2.06 -3.44
N GLU A 12 -23.85 1.79 -3.04
CA GLU A 12 -24.46 2.43 -1.88
C GLU A 12 -23.71 2.07 -0.58
N SER A 13 -23.36 0.80 -0.42
CA SER A 13 -22.59 0.33 0.74
C SER A 13 -21.21 1.00 0.82
N VAL A 14 -20.52 1.14 -0.32
CA VAL A 14 -19.24 1.86 -0.42
C VAL A 14 -19.43 3.33 -0.05
N ARG A 15 -20.44 4.02 -0.58
CA ARG A 15 -20.72 5.44 -0.23
C ARG A 15 -20.97 5.60 1.27
N ARG A 16 -21.77 4.72 1.87
CA ARG A 16 -22.07 4.73 3.30
C ARG A 16 -20.82 4.50 4.14
N TYR A 17 -19.97 3.57 3.73
CA TYR A 17 -18.69 3.32 4.39
C TYR A 17 -17.75 4.53 4.28
N LEU A 18 -17.59 5.12 3.10
CA LEU A 18 -16.77 6.32 2.89
C LEU A 18 -17.27 7.49 3.76
N ALA A 19 -18.58 7.67 3.89
CA ALA A 19 -19.18 8.70 4.74
C ALA A 19 -18.85 8.53 6.24
N THR A 20 -18.43 7.34 6.70
CA THR A 20 -17.96 7.15 8.07
C THR A 20 -16.60 7.81 8.36
N GLY A 21 -15.84 8.19 7.32
CA GLY A 21 -14.49 8.74 7.44
C GLY A 21 -13.43 7.73 7.91
N LYS A 22 -13.77 6.43 8.01
CA LYS A 22 -12.89 5.40 8.56
C LYS A 22 -11.93 4.77 7.53
N LEU A 23 -12.04 5.12 6.26
CA LEU A 23 -11.23 4.55 5.16
C LEU A 23 -9.73 4.62 5.46
N ASP A 24 -9.24 5.79 5.89
CA ASP A 24 -7.81 5.98 6.17
C ASP A 24 -7.32 4.98 7.22
N ARG A 25 -8.01 4.93 8.37
CA ARG A 25 -7.65 4.04 9.48
C ARG A 25 -7.76 2.56 9.10
N ASP A 26 -8.86 2.19 8.46
CA ASP A 26 -9.19 0.78 8.24
C ASP A 26 -8.44 0.20 7.02
N GLU A 27 -8.12 1.01 6.00
CA GLU A 27 -7.54 0.54 4.74
C GLU A 27 -6.19 1.14 4.37
N ILE A 28 -5.84 2.35 4.82
CA ILE A 28 -4.63 3.05 4.39
C ILE A 28 -3.51 2.92 5.43
N ASP A 29 -3.81 3.17 6.71
CA ASP A 29 -2.79 3.28 7.76
C ASP A 29 -1.97 2.00 7.92
N TYR A 30 -2.62 0.83 7.91
CA TYR A 30 -1.91 -0.44 8.02
C TYR A 30 -1.02 -0.71 6.79
N LYS A 31 -1.44 -0.29 5.59
CA LYS A 31 -0.64 -0.45 4.37
C LYS A 31 0.59 0.47 4.39
N ILE A 32 0.45 1.69 4.94
CA ILE A 32 1.57 2.60 5.18
C ILE A 32 2.55 1.97 6.19
N GLU A 33 2.06 1.37 7.27
CA GLU A 33 2.90 0.70 8.25
C GLU A 33 3.66 -0.50 7.64
N ILE A 34 2.99 -1.33 6.84
CA ILE A 34 3.63 -2.41 6.07
C ILE A 34 4.71 -1.83 5.16
N GLY A 35 4.42 -0.77 4.41
CA GLY A 35 5.37 -0.10 3.53
C GLY A 35 6.63 0.36 4.26
N ARG A 36 6.49 0.99 5.44
CA ARG A 36 7.63 1.41 6.26
C ARG A 36 8.50 0.24 6.72
N LYS A 37 7.87 -0.88 7.13
CA LYS A 37 8.61 -2.08 7.55
C LYS A 37 9.34 -2.72 6.37
N LEU A 38 8.69 -2.80 5.21
CA LEU A 38 9.31 -3.30 3.98
C LEU A 38 10.46 -2.40 3.51
N GLU A 39 10.30 -1.08 3.60
CA GLU A 39 11.36 -0.12 3.26
C GLU A 39 12.58 -0.30 4.17
N ALA A 40 12.37 -0.48 5.48
CA ALA A 40 13.46 -0.74 6.42
C ALA A 40 14.21 -2.04 6.06
N ALA A 41 13.49 -3.13 5.77
CA ALA A 41 14.07 -4.38 5.32
C ALA A 41 14.83 -4.22 3.99
N ARG A 42 14.27 -3.47 3.04
CA ARG A 42 14.88 -3.16 1.74
C ARG A 42 16.22 -2.45 1.91
N ARG A 43 16.24 -1.37 2.71
CA ARG A 43 17.46 -0.59 2.98
C ARG A 43 18.55 -1.46 3.61
N ALA A 44 18.20 -2.28 4.59
CA ALA A 44 19.15 -3.22 5.20
C ALA A 44 19.70 -4.22 4.18
N LEU A 45 18.83 -4.80 3.34
CA LEU A 45 19.24 -5.74 2.30
C LEU A 45 20.24 -5.10 1.32
N LEU A 46 19.94 -3.91 0.82
CA LEU A 46 20.78 -3.18 -0.13
C LEU A 46 22.09 -2.68 0.47
N ALA A 47 22.09 -2.37 1.78
CA ALA A 47 23.30 -2.02 2.51
C ALA A 47 24.21 -3.23 2.81
N GLY A 48 23.78 -4.45 2.45
CA GLY A 48 24.50 -5.68 2.77
C GLY A 48 24.35 -6.14 4.23
N ASP A 49 23.48 -5.50 5.02
CA ASP A 49 23.26 -5.85 6.43
C ASP A 49 22.55 -7.21 6.55
N ASP A 50 23.13 -8.15 7.30
CA ASP A 50 22.58 -9.50 7.53
C ASP A 50 21.28 -9.52 8.36
N GLY A 51 20.95 -8.43 9.05
CA GLY A 51 19.71 -8.25 9.81
C GLY A 51 18.46 -8.02 8.93
N TRP A 52 18.61 -7.90 7.61
CA TRP A 52 17.50 -7.60 6.68
C TRP A 52 16.29 -8.53 6.83
N PHE A 53 16.51 -9.83 7.07
CA PHE A 53 15.42 -10.80 7.18
C PHE A 53 14.64 -10.64 8.49
N ASP A 54 15.33 -10.24 9.57
CA ASP A 54 14.69 -9.99 10.85
C ASP A 54 13.76 -8.77 10.78
N LEU A 55 14.15 -7.77 9.99
CA LEU A 55 13.31 -6.62 9.65
C LEU A 55 12.14 -6.98 8.71
N LEU A 56 12.34 -7.92 7.79
CA LEU A 56 11.32 -8.35 6.84
C LEU A 56 10.20 -9.17 7.49
N LYS A 57 10.54 -10.07 8.43
CA LYS A 57 9.55 -10.96 9.09
C LYS A 57 8.30 -10.23 9.62
N PRO A 58 8.40 -9.16 10.42
CA PRO A 58 7.23 -8.44 10.93
C PRO A 58 6.47 -7.65 9.84
N ALA A 59 7.08 -7.43 8.67
CA ALA A 59 6.42 -6.79 7.53
C ALA A 59 5.49 -7.75 6.78
N LEU A 60 5.67 -9.07 6.93
CA LEU A 60 4.90 -10.12 6.24
C LEU A 60 3.76 -10.69 7.09
N SER A 61 3.46 -10.07 8.24
CA SER A 61 2.42 -10.54 9.15
C SER A 61 1.60 -9.38 9.71
N GLY A 62 0.36 -9.67 10.08
CA GLY A 62 -0.56 -8.67 10.63
C GLY A 62 -2.01 -8.98 10.30
N LYS A 63 -2.92 -8.42 11.08
CA LYS A 63 -4.36 -8.49 10.79
C LYS A 63 -4.66 -7.61 9.56
N GLY A 64 -5.44 -8.14 8.61
CA GLY A 64 -5.77 -7.41 7.39
C GLY A 64 -4.62 -7.29 6.38
N HIS A 65 -3.53 -8.04 6.58
CA HIS A 65 -2.39 -8.01 5.69
C HIS A 65 -2.76 -8.42 4.25
N PRO A 66 -2.25 -7.76 3.19
CA PRO A 66 -2.65 -8.05 1.82
C PRO A 66 -2.11 -9.39 1.29
N MET A 67 -1.05 -9.90 1.90
CA MET A 67 -0.55 -11.27 1.67
C MET A 67 -1.30 -12.25 2.57
N ASP A 68 -1.77 -13.36 2.00
CA ASP A 68 -2.32 -14.47 2.79
C ASP A 68 -1.25 -15.03 3.74
N TRP A 69 -1.66 -15.43 4.93
CA TRP A 69 -0.72 -15.88 5.96
C TRP A 69 0.07 -17.13 5.56
N ARG A 70 -0.49 -18.00 4.70
CA ARG A 70 0.23 -19.19 4.20
C ARG A 70 1.30 -18.79 3.19
N ASP A 71 0.98 -17.86 2.29
CA ASP A 71 1.94 -17.32 1.33
C ASP A 71 3.12 -16.65 2.07
N ALA A 72 2.81 -15.87 3.11
CA ALA A 72 3.81 -15.26 3.97
C ALA A 72 4.66 -16.29 4.73
N ASP A 73 4.04 -17.37 5.23
CA ASP A 73 4.75 -18.45 5.91
C ASP A 73 5.70 -19.20 4.96
N HIS A 74 5.25 -19.52 3.74
CA HIS A 74 6.08 -20.12 2.71
C HIS A 74 7.26 -19.23 2.33
N LEU A 75 7.02 -17.92 2.13
CA LEU A 75 8.07 -16.94 1.84
C LEU A 75 9.10 -16.89 2.97
N LYS A 76 8.66 -16.76 4.23
CA LYS A 76 9.56 -16.74 5.40
C LYS A 76 10.37 -18.02 5.52
N LYS A 77 9.74 -19.18 5.36
CA LYS A 77 10.43 -20.48 5.42
C LYS A 77 11.50 -20.59 4.34
N TRP A 78 11.18 -20.21 3.10
CA TRP A 78 12.16 -20.23 2.02
C TRP A 78 13.33 -19.28 2.28
N LEU A 79 13.08 -18.02 2.62
CA LEU A 79 14.13 -17.04 2.90
C LEU A 79 15.00 -17.42 4.11
N ASN A 80 14.43 -18.15 5.08
CA ASN A 80 15.19 -18.67 6.22
C ASN A 80 16.08 -19.84 5.83
N ASN A 81 15.63 -20.71 4.93
CA ASN A 81 16.37 -21.90 4.50
C ASN A 81 17.48 -21.56 3.50
N ASP A 82 17.30 -20.51 2.69
CA ASP A 82 18.26 -20.07 1.69
C ASP A 82 18.34 -18.53 1.65
N ARG A 83 19.09 -17.97 2.61
CA ARG A 83 19.26 -16.52 2.79
C ARG A 83 19.89 -15.86 1.57
N GLU A 84 20.87 -16.50 0.94
CA GLU A 84 21.60 -15.93 -0.19
C GLU A 84 20.74 -15.91 -1.45
N ALA A 85 20.07 -17.02 -1.81
CA ALA A 85 19.14 -17.00 -2.94
C ALA A 85 17.98 -16.02 -2.70
N GLY A 86 17.53 -15.90 -1.45
CA GLY A 86 16.55 -14.90 -1.03
C GLY A 86 17.03 -13.47 -1.23
N ARG A 87 18.27 -13.17 -0.80
CA ARG A 87 18.91 -11.86 -0.96
C ARG A 87 19.02 -11.48 -2.44
N GLU A 88 19.50 -12.39 -3.30
CA GLU A 88 19.58 -12.17 -4.73
C GLU A 88 18.21 -11.93 -5.37
N ALA A 89 17.21 -12.74 -5.00
CA ALA A 89 15.87 -12.64 -5.56
C ALA A 89 15.24 -11.29 -5.20
N LEU A 90 15.28 -10.92 -3.91
CA LEU A 90 14.76 -9.65 -3.42
C LEU A 90 15.51 -8.47 -4.03
N GLY A 91 16.85 -8.54 -4.10
CA GLY A 91 17.69 -7.53 -4.74
C GLY A 91 17.31 -7.24 -6.19
N ALA A 92 16.83 -8.25 -6.93
CA ALA A 92 16.35 -8.06 -8.30
C ALA A 92 15.16 -7.09 -8.39
N ILE A 93 14.22 -7.11 -7.43
CA ILE A 93 12.98 -6.29 -7.46
C ILE A 93 13.04 -5.05 -6.56
N TRP A 94 14.09 -4.94 -5.74
CA TRP A 94 14.28 -3.87 -4.76
C TRP A 94 15.42 -2.92 -5.12
N SER A 95 15.96 -3.02 -6.33
CA SER A 95 16.96 -2.07 -6.83
C SER A 95 16.44 -0.62 -6.76
N ASP A 96 17.37 0.33 -6.69
CA ASP A 96 17.03 1.76 -6.74
C ASP A 96 16.71 2.25 -8.17
N GLU A 97 16.78 1.36 -9.16
CA GLU A 97 16.34 1.63 -10.53
C GLU A 97 14.83 1.39 -10.70
N ASP A 98 14.26 1.95 -11.75
CA ASP A 98 12.89 1.63 -12.14
C ASP A 98 12.74 0.12 -12.41
N LEU A 99 11.70 -0.48 -11.80
CA LEU A 99 11.40 -1.89 -11.93
C LEU A 99 11.13 -2.26 -13.40
N LYS A 100 11.95 -3.14 -13.98
CA LYS A 100 11.83 -3.62 -15.35
C LYS A 100 11.09 -4.97 -15.37
N PRO A 101 10.42 -5.33 -16.49
CA PRO A 101 9.83 -6.67 -16.63
C PRO A 101 10.85 -7.82 -16.48
N GLY A 102 12.14 -7.57 -16.74
CA GLY A 102 13.24 -8.51 -16.52
C GLY A 102 13.44 -8.87 -15.04
N ASP A 103 13.22 -7.91 -14.15
CA ASP A 103 13.45 -8.05 -12.70
C ASP A 103 12.40 -8.97 -12.06
N ILE A 104 11.14 -8.79 -12.46
CA ILE A 104 10.03 -9.68 -12.07
C ILE A 104 10.32 -11.13 -12.50
N ARG A 105 10.88 -11.31 -13.71
CA ARG A 105 11.30 -12.64 -14.20
C ARG A 105 12.47 -13.19 -13.40
N ALA A 106 13.46 -12.36 -13.06
CA ALA A 106 14.63 -12.75 -12.28
C ALA A 106 14.25 -13.21 -10.86
N PHE A 107 13.35 -12.47 -10.19
CA PHE A 107 12.75 -12.89 -8.91
C PHE A 107 11.98 -14.20 -9.08
N SER A 108 11.10 -14.27 -10.08
CA SER A 108 10.25 -15.45 -10.31
C SER A 108 11.06 -16.72 -10.61
N LYS A 109 12.21 -16.60 -11.26
CA LYS A 109 13.10 -17.74 -11.54
C LYS A 109 13.71 -18.33 -10.26
N ARG A 110 13.99 -17.49 -9.26
CA ARG A 110 14.56 -17.89 -7.96
C ARG A 110 13.50 -18.27 -6.92
N PHE A 111 12.27 -17.79 -7.10
CA PHE A 111 11.17 -18.14 -6.22
C PHE A 111 10.89 -19.65 -6.28
N PRO A 112 10.77 -20.34 -5.13
CA PRO A 112 10.61 -21.79 -5.09
C PRO A 112 9.46 -22.27 -5.95
N SER A 113 9.71 -23.28 -6.78
CA SER A 113 8.70 -23.95 -7.61
C SER A 113 7.77 -24.84 -6.79
N ASN A 114 8.22 -25.26 -5.59
CA ASN A 114 7.48 -26.09 -4.64
C ASN A 114 6.71 -25.29 -3.57
N ALA A 115 6.53 -23.97 -3.75
CA ALA A 115 5.81 -23.11 -2.80
C ALA A 115 4.28 -23.34 -2.72
N GLY A 116 3.79 -24.47 -3.24
CA GLY A 116 2.38 -24.88 -3.24
C GLY A 116 1.67 -24.73 -4.60
N PRO A 117 0.48 -25.35 -4.78
CA PRO A 117 -0.33 -25.18 -5.99
C PRO A 117 -0.76 -23.71 -6.19
N GLY A 118 -0.71 -23.21 -7.43
CA GLY A 118 -1.01 -21.80 -7.75
C GLY A 118 0.22 -20.85 -7.73
N THR A 119 1.43 -21.39 -7.88
CA THR A 119 2.72 -20.68 -7.85
C THR A 119 2.74 -19.34 -8.59
N ALA A 120 2.13 -19.23 -9.78
CA ALA A 120 2.08 -17.96 -10.53
C ALA A 120 1.28 -16.86 -9.80
N ARG A 121 0.11 -17.19 -9.23
CA ARG A 121 -0.73 -16.24 -8.48
C ARG A 121 -0.06 -15.83 -7.17
N ILE A 122 0.55 -16.79 -6.47
CA ILE A 122 1.29 -16.53 -5.22
C ILE A 122 2.47 -15.59 -5.51
N ARG A 123 3.24 -15.83 -6.59
CA ARG A 123 4.35 -14.97 -7.01
C ARG A 123 3.91 -13.53 -7.26
N LEU A 124 2.83 -13.33 -8.03
CA LEU A 124 2.34 -11.98 -8.32
C LEU A 124 1.90 -11.24 -7.05
N ARG A 125 1.12 -11.88 -6.18
CA ARG A 125 0.73 -11.28 -4.89
C ARG A 125 1.95 -10.92 -4.04
N THR A 126 2.91 -11.85 -3.95
CA THR A 126 4.15 -11.64 -3.19
C THR A 126 4.92 -10.45 -3.73
N ILE A 127 5.13 -10.37 -5.04
CA ILE A 127 5.82 -9.25 -5.68
C ILE A 127 5.06 -7.94 -5.43
N SER A 128 3.74 -7.91 -5.66
CA SER A 128 2.92 -6.71 -5.41
C SER A 128 3.06 -6.20 -3.97
N VAL A 129 3.08 -7.08 -2.98
CA VAL A 129 3.25 -6.69 -1.57
C VAL A 129 4.67 -6.19 -1.30
N LEU A 130 5.69 -6.91 -1.78
CA LEU A 130 7.10 -6.51 -1.57
C LEU A 130 7.42 -5.14 -2.18
N LEU A 131 6.76 -4.78 -3.28
CA LEU A 131 6.93 -3.49 -3.95
C LEU A 131 6.29 -2.31 -3.20
N ILE A 132 5.45 -2.54 -2.18
CA ILE A 132 4.91 -1.47 -1.33
C ILE A 132 6.03 -0.74 -0.58
N GLY A 133 7.14 -1.44 -0.28
CA GLY A 133 8.33 -0.85 0.36
C GLY A 133 9.30 -0.13 -0.58
N CYS A 134 9.01 -0.11 -1.88
CA CYS A 134 9.79 0.69 -2.83
C CYS A 134 9.37 2.16 -2.71
N PRO A 135 10.31 3.12 -2.82
CA PRO A 135 9.95 4.51 -2.96
C PRO A 135 8.95 4.67 -4.12
N ALA A 136 7.98 5.56 -3.96
CA ALA A 136 7.21 6.00 -5.11
C ALA A 136 8.20 6.51 -6.16
N THR A 137 8.29 5.84 -7.30
CA THR A 137 9.08 6.35 -8.43
C THR A 137 8.60 7.77 -8.73
N SER A 138 9.49 8.65 -9.18
CA SER A 138 9.24 10.10 -9.29
C SER A 138 7.99 10.50 -10.10
N GLY A 139 7.34 9.56 -10.81
CA GLY A 139 6.06 9.74 -11.50
C GLY A 139 4.79 9.37 -10.71
N CYS A 140 4.89 8.80 -9.50
CA CYS A 140 3.75 8.29 -8.72
C CYS A 140 3.67 8.96 -7.34
N THR A 141 3.77 10.28 -7.29
CA THR A 141 3.52 11.04 -6.05
C THR A 141 2.02 11.01 -5.74
N TRP A 142 1.61 10.10 -4.86
CA TRP A 142 0.34 10.24 -4.12
C TRP A 142 0.49 11.40 -3.13
N THR A 143 0.55 12.64 -3.62
CA THR A 143 0.33 13.79 -2.75
C THR A 143 -1.13 13.73 -2.30
N ARG A 144 -1.33 13.45 -1.01
CA ARG A 144 -2.61 13.63 -0.32
C ARG A 144 -3.06 15.06 -0.63
N ARG A 145 -3.98 15.23 -1.58
CA ARG A 145 -4.57 16.53 -1.86
C ARG A 145 -5.33 16.88 -0.58
N ALA A 146 -4.76 17.76 0.24
CA ALA A 146 -5.45 18.27 1.41
C ALA A 146 -6.80 18.79 0.91
N ALA A 147 -7.89 18.21 1.40
CA ALA A 147 -9.22 18.70 1.09
C ALA A 147 -9.27 20.14 1.58
N SER A 148 -9.13 21.09 0.65
CA SER A 148 -9.34 22.49 0.92
C SER A 148 -10.81 22.63 1.26
N ALA A 149 -11.14 22.66 2.55
CA ALA A 149 -12.45 23.09 3.00
C ALA A 149 -12.55 24.59 2.67
N SER A 150 -12.97 24.90 1.45
CA SER A 150 -13.42 26.23 1.09
C SER A 150 -14.66 26.53 1.92
N SER A 151 -14.51 27.28 3.02
CA SER A 151 -15.65 27.85 3.73
C SER A 151 -16.45 28.71 2.74
N PRO A 152 -17.78 28.57 2.66
CA PRO A 152 -18.58 29.45 1.84
C PRO A 152 -18.51 30.87 2.41
N THR A 153 -17.99 31.80 1.61
CA THR A 153 -18.03 33.23 1.83
C THR A 153 -19.49 33.67 2.01
N SER A 154 -19.87 34.16 3.19
CA SER A 154 -21.17 34.81 3.39
C SER A 154 -21.26 36.08 2.55
N PRO A 155 -22.33 36.27 1.74
CA PRO A 155 -22.56 37.53 1.06
C PRO A 155 -23.41 38.47 1.93
N GLY A 156 -22.98 39.73 1.99
CA GLY A 156 -23.91 40.86 2.05
C GLY A 156 -24.33 41.32 3.44
N GLY A 157 -23.54 42.21 4.02
CA GLY A 157 -24.03 43.14 5.03
C GLY A 157 -25.17 44.00 4.46
N THR A 158 -26.29 44.05 5.16
CA THR A 158 -27.35 45.04 4.92
C THR A 158 -27.40 45.96 6.14
N THR A 159 -26.81 47.14 6.01
CA THR A 159 -27.00 48.25 6.94
C THR A 159 -28.45 48.72 6.88
N ARG A 160 -29.20 48.59 7.97
CA ARG A 160 -30.53 49.18 8.13
C ARG A 160 -30.37 50.51 8.91
N SER A 161 -30.50 51.63 8.19
CA SER A 161 -30.61 52.96 8.79
C SER A 161 -31.86 53.08 9.67
N ALA A 162 -31.71 53.70 10.85
CA ALA A 162 -32.82 54.13 11.71
C ALA A 162 -33.22 55.57 11.37
N PRO A 163 -34.52 55.94 11.45
CA PRO A 163 -34.97 57.30 11.19
C PRO A 163 -34.73 58.21 12.39
N SER A 164 -34.19 59.39 12.10
CA SER A 164 -33.99 60.51 13.03
C SER A 164 -35.33 61.11 13.45
N ARG A 165 -35.49 61.36 14.76
CA ARG A 165 -36.64 62.01 15.39
C ARG A 165 -36.40 63.52 15.35
N ALA A 166 -37.29 64.29 14.71
CA ALA A 166 -37.31 65.74 14.81
C ALA A 166 -38.31 66.20 15.89
N MET A 167 -37.86 67.12 16.75
CA MET A 167 -38.70 68.14 17.39
C MET A 167 -38.62 69.41 16.56
#